data_AF-A0A938AQY8-F1
#
_entry.id   AF-A0A938AQY8-F1
#
_cell.length_a   1.000
_cell.length_b   1.000
_cell.length_c   1.000
_cell.angle_alpha   90.00
_cell.angle_beta   90.00
_cell.angle_gamma   90.00
#
_symmetry.space_group_name_H-M   'P 1'
#
loop_
_entity.id
_entity.type
_entity.pdbx_description
1 polymer ?
#
loop_
_entity_poly.entity_id
_entity_poly.type
_entity_poly.pdbx_seq_one_letter_code
_entity_poly.pdbx_strand_id
1 'polypeptide(L)'
;MLGNLWRLCWRALFLREDAYEEMRDTPGPFGRGLLFIILLGAIVAAIGVVGASLEWATTPDMGQLGQAVMQSWMKGPWVQDMPPEALSYVQQTFDTTFNVMKNFTPNPVMGLANIVLNPVGLIIAWLVYGLLAHLFARLLGGQGRLEQTYGTTALAVSPVALNVFKVLPYVQIGGLALWGTVCNYLAIKSAHQLSPARAFWATVLPFVVLFLLFIIVALLGALIFGAFFASLVQGGMQ
;
A
#
# COMPACT_ATOMS: atom_id res chain seq x y z
N MET A 1 28.69 -1.45 3.19
CA MET A 1 27.55 -0.52 3.06
C MET A 1 26.21 -1.23 3.26
N LEU A 2 25.89 -2.27 2.48
CA LEU A 2 24.63 -3.03 2.56
C LEU A 2 24.34 -3.63 3.95
N GLY A 3 25.32 -4.31 4.57
CA GLY A 3 25.15 -4.92 5.89
C GLY A 3 24.77 -3.92 7.00
N ASN A 4 25.24 -2.67 6.90
CA ASN A 4 24.89 -1.63 7.86
C ASN A 4 23.43 -1.18 7.70
N LEU A 5 22.92 -1.06 6.46
CA LEU A 5 21.54 -0.68 6.21
C LEU A 5 20.56 -1.74 6.72
N TRP A 6 20.88 -3.03 6.54
CA TRP A 6 20.06 -4.11 7.08
C TRP A 6 20.03 -4.12 8.62
N ARG A 7 21.17 -3.88 9.27
CA ARG A 7 21.24 -3.70 10.73
C ARG A 7 20.36 -2.54 11.20
N LEU A 8 20.43 -1.40 10.50
CA LEU A 8 19.60 -0.23 10.80
C LEU A 8 18.11 -0.52 10.60
N CYS A 9 17.75 -1.23 9.53
CA CYS A 9 16.38 -1.68 9.27
C CYS A 9 15.82 -2.49 10.44
N TRP A 10 16.58 -3.48 10.92
CA TRP A 10 16.15 -4.32 12.04
C TRP A 10 16.02 -3.51 13.33
N ARG A 11 17.00 -2.67 13.66
CA ARG A 11 16.93 -1.82 14.85
C ARG A 11 15.75 -0.84 14.79
N ALA A 12 15.51 -0.22 13.64
CA ALA A 12 14.38 0.67 13.42
C ALA A 12 13.03 -0.06 13.52
N LEU A 13 12.94 -1.28 12.98
CA LEU A 13 11.77 -2.16 13.10
C LEU A 13 11.42 -2.41 14.57
N PHE A 14 12.43 -2.64 15.42
CA PHE A 14 12.27 -2.80 16.87
C PHE A 14 12.33 -1.46 17.63
N LEU A 15 12.04 -0.35 16.96
CA LEU A 15 11.87 0.98 17.55
C LEU A 15 13.09 1.48 18.35
N ARG A 16 14.31 1.03 18.01
CA ARG A 16 15.52 1.52 18.68
C ARG A 16 15.89 2.90 18.16
N GLU A 17 15.88 3.89 19.05
CA GLU A 17 16.16 5.30 18.73
C GLU A 17 17.56 5.51 18.14
N ASP A 18 18.52 4.72 18.61
CA ASP A 18 19.93 4.73 18.19
C ASP A 18 20.12 4.50 16.67
N ALA A 19 19.23 3.77 16.01
CA ALA A 19 19.27 3.56 14.56
C ALA A 19 18.97 4.86 13.79
N TYR A 20 18.03 5.65 14.28
CA TYR A 20 17.66 6.91 13.66
C TYR A 20 18.75 7.97 13.90
N GLU A 21 19.37 7.97 15.08
CA GLU A 21 20.53 8.83 15.37
C GLU A 21 21.72 8.47 14.49
N GLU A 22 22.06 7.18 14.35
CA GLU A 22 23.15 6.72 13.48
C GLU A 22 22.92 7.10 12.01
N MET A 23 21.67 7.04 11.53
CA MET A 23 21.30 7.47 10.19
C MET A 23 21.34 8.99 10.03
N ARG A 24 20.93 9.76 11.05
CA ARG A 24 20.97 11.23 11.06
C ARG A 24 22.40 11.78 10.98
N ASP A 25 23.33 11.15 11.69
CA ASP A 25 24.71 11.63 11.88
C ASP A 25 25.68 11.10 10.82
N THR A 26 25.17 10.22 9.98
CA THR A 26 25.89 9.61 8.87
C THR A 26 26.16 10.61 7.73
N PRO A 27 27.30 10.52 7.02
CA PRO A 27 27.54 11.30 5.81
C PRO A 27 26.55 10.94 4.69
N GLY A 28 25.88 11.95 4.11
CA GLY A 28 24.90 11.78 3.04
C GLY A 28 23.66 10.98 3.44
N PRO A 29 22.91 11.40 4.48
CA PRO A 29 21.78 10.65 5.03
C PRO A 29 20.65 10.46 4.01
N PHE A 30 20.41 11.47 3.15
CA PHE A 30 19.44 11.39 2.06
C PHE A 30 19.75 10.24 1.09
N GLY A 31 20.97 10.19 0.56
CA GLY A 31 21.36 9.17 -0.42
C GLY A 31 21.33 7.75 0.15
N ARG A 32 21.71 7.58 1.43
CA ARG A 32 21.60 6.29 2.12
C ARG A 32 20.15 5.89 2.40
N GLY A 33 19.29 6.85 2.74
CA GLY A 33 17.85 6.63 2.87
C GLY A 33 17.20 6.20 1.55
N LEU A 34 17.51 6.89 0.45
CA LEU A 34 17.03 6.52 -0.88
C LEU A 34 17.49 5.12 -1.29
N LEU A 35 18.79 4.82 -1.12
CA LEU A 35 19.32 3.49 -1.39
C LEU A 35 18.62 2.41 -0.55
N PHE A 36 18.35 2.69 0.73
CA PHE A 36 17.62 1.78 1.60
C PHE A 36 16.22 1.46 1.05
N ILE A 37 15.44 2.48 0.66
CA ILE A 37 14.09 2.29 0.12
C ILE A 37 14.13 1.50 -1.19
N ILE A 38 15.07 1.80 -2.08
CA ILE A 38 15.22 1.08 -3.36
C ILE A 38 15.51 -0.41 -3.10
N LEU A 39 16.48 -0.70 -2.24
CA LEU A 39 16.87 -2.08 -1.94
C LEU A 39 15.74 -2.84 -1.25
N LEU A 40 15.13 -2.25 -0.24
CA LEU A 40 14.03 -2.88 0.49
C LEU A 40 12.82 -3.11 -0.42
N GLY A 41 12.45 -2.10 -1.21
CA GLY A 41 11.36 -2.18 -2.19
C GLY A 41 11.61 -3.27 -3.24
N ALA A 42 12.83 -3.35 -3.78
CA ALA A 42 13.20 -4.37 -4.75
C ALA A 42 13.14 -5.79 -4.17
N ILE A 43 13.67 -6.00 -2.95
CA ILE A 43 13.61 -7.30 -2.26
C ILE A 43 12.17 -7.72 -2.02
N VAL A 44 11.36 -6.82 -1.45
CA VAL A 44 9.95 -7.10 -1.13
C VAL A 44 9.14 -7.38 -2.40
N ALA A 45 9.39 -6.64 -3.48
CA ALA A 45 8.67 -6.85 -4.72
C ALA A 45 9.08 -8.15 -5.43
N ALA A 46 10.36 -8.52 -5.41
CA ALA A 46 10.82 -9.80 -5.92
C ALA A 46 10.17 -10.98 -5.17
N ILE A 47 10.11 -10.90 -3.83
CA ILE A 47 9.43 -11.90 -3.01
C ILE A 47 7.92 -11.92 -3.31
N GLY A 48 7.31 -10.75 -3.50
CA GLY A 48 5.89 -10.62 -3.86
C GLY A 48 5.54 -11.33 -5.16
N VAL A 49 6.44 -11.36 -6.15
CA VAL A 49 6.22 -12.09 -7.41
C VAL A 49 6.18 -13.60 -7.18
N VAL A 50 7.08 -14.12 -6.35
CA VAL A 50 7.09 -15.53 -5.96
C VAL A 50 5.80 -15.88 -5.22
N GLY A 51 5.41 -15.06 -4.24
CA GLY A 51 4.15 -15.23 -3.51
C GLY A 51 2.92 -15.23 -4.42
N ALA A 52 2.81 -14.24 -5.32
CA ALA A 52 1.71 -14.15 -6.27
C ALA A 52 1.66 -15.34 -7.25
N SER A 53 2.82 -15.85 -7.66
CA SER A 53 2.90 -17.02 -8.54
C SER A 53 2.48 -18.29 -7.82
N LEU A 54 2.87 -18.45 -6.55
CA LEU A 54 2.43 -19.57 -5.71
C LEU A 54 0.93 -19.49 -5.45
N GLU A 55 0.42 -18.32 -5.08
CA GLU A 55 -1.01 -18.10 -4.85
C GLU A 55 -1.84 -18.38 -6.12
N TRP A 56 -1.37 -17.92 -7.27
CA TRP A 56 -1.99 -18.25 -8.56
C TRP A 56 -1.98 -19.76 -8.81
N ALA A 57 -0.85 -20.44 -8.59
CA ALA A 57 -0.71 -21.88 -8.81
C ALA A 57 -1.56 -22.72 -7.84
N THR A 58 -1.83 -22.24 -6.63
CA THR A 58 -2.67 -22.93 -5.64
C THR A 58 -4.14 -22.54 -5.70
N THR A 59 -4.50 -21.51 -6.47
CA THR A 59 -5.88 -21.05 -6.61
C THR A 59 -6.63 -21.95 -7.60
N PRO A 60 -7.78 -22.55 -7.21
CA PRO A 60 -8.59 -23.34 -8.13
C PRO A 60 -9.06 -22.52 -9.34
N ASP A 61 -9.21 -23.17 -10.49
CA ASP A 61 -9.80 -22.52 -11.67
C ASP A 61 -11.22 -22.04 -11.32
N MET A 62 -11.42 -20.72 -11.29
CA MET A 62 -12.70 -20.13 -10.90
C MET A 62 -13.84 -20.46 -11.89
N GLY A 63 -13.52 -20.79 -13.15
CA GLY A 63 -14.50 -21.28 -14.11
C GLY A 63 -15.00 -22.67 -13.73
N GLN A 64 -14.09 -23.59 -13.41
CA GLN A 64 -14.42 -24.93 -12.95
C GLN A 64 -15.14 -24.90 -11.59
N LEU A 65 -14.72 -24.03 -10.66
CA LEU A 65 -15.39 -23.83 -9.38
C LEU A 65 -16.84 -23.37 -9.60
N GLY A 66 -17.05 -22.38 -10.46
CA GLY A 66 -18.38 -21.90 -10.81
C GLY A 66 -19.25 -23.00 -11.40
N GLN A 67 -18.73 -23.74 -12.38
CA GLN A 67 -19.45 -24.85 -13.00
C GLN A 67 -19.80 -25.94 -11.98
N ALA A 68 -18.86 -26.31 -11.10
CA ALA A 68 -19.11 -27.32 -10.07
C ALA A 68 -20.20 -26.87 -9.08
N VAL A 69 -20.18 -25.60 -8.65
CA VAL A 69 -21.20 -25.03 -7.76
C VAL A 69 -22.55 -24.96 -8.46
N MET A 70 -22.62 -24.47 -9.70
CA MET A 70 -23.86 -24.43 -10.48
C MET A 70 -24.41 -25.84 -10.69
N GLN A 71 -23.55 -26.80 -11.06
CA GLN A 71 -23.95 -28.19 -11.26
C GLN A 71 -24.46 -28.82 -9.95
N SER A 72 -23.87 -28.49 -8.80
CA SER A 72 -24.36 -28.95 -7.51
C SER A 72 -25.69 -28.30 -7.14
N TRP A 73 -25.86 -27.01 -7.44
CA TRP A 73 -27.09 -26.26 -7.18
C TRP A 73 -28.26 -26.76 -8.05
N MET A 74 -28.00 -27.05 -9.33
CA MET A 74 -28.97 -27.58 -10.29
C MET A 74 -29.50 -28.97 -9.94
N LYS A 75 -28.84 -29.71 -9.04
CA LYS A 75 -29.30 -31.01 -8.53
C LYS A 75 -30.30 -30.88 -7.36
N GLY A 76 -30.52 -29.67 -6.86
CA GLY A 76 -31.42 -29.43 -5.74
C GLY A 76 -32.89 -29.67 -6.08
N PRO A 77 -33.72 -30.14 -5.11
CA PRO A 77 -35.14 -30.39 -5.34
C PRO A 77 -35.92 -29.14 -5.76
N TRP A 78 -35.51 -27.95 -5.30
CA TRP A 78 -36.13 -26.67 -5.63
C TRP A 78 -36.05 -26.29 -7.12
N VAL A 79 -35.16 -26.92 -7.89
CA VAL A 79 -34.99 -26.66 -9.33
C VAL A 79 -36.16 -27.22 -10.13
N GLN A 80 -36.80 -28.29 -9.65
CA GLN A 80 -37.92 -28.94 -10.32
C GLN A 80 -39.17 -28.05 -10.35
N ASP A 81 -39.30 -27.18 -9.36
CA ASP A 81 -40.44 -26.28 -9.20
C ASP A 81 -40.21 -24.90 -9.84
N MET A 82 -39.03 -24.64 -10.41
CA MET A 82 -38.69 -23.33 -10.98
C MET A 82 -39.21 -23.17 -12.42
N PRO A 83 -39.81 -22.01 -12.75
CA PRO A 83 -40.10 -21.64 -14.13
C PRO A 83 -38.83 -21.60 -14.99
N PRO A 84 -38.90 -21.95 -16.30
CA PRO A 84 -37.74 -21.90 -17.21
C PRO A 84 -37.07 -20.51 -17.27
N GLU A 85 -37.86 -19.44 -17.19
CA GLU A 85 -37.38 -18.05 -17.18
C GLU A 85 -36.52 -17.77 -15.94
N ALA A 86 -36.94 -18.25 -14.76
CA ALA A 86 -36.18 -18.10 -13.53
C ALA A 86 -34.85 -18.87 -13.59
N LEU A 87 -34.82 -20.05 -14.21
CA LEU A 87 -33.59 -20.83 -14.41
C LEU A 87 -32.59 -20.10 -15.31
N SER A 88 -33.05 -19.50 -16.42
CA SER A 88 -32.18 -18.72 -17.30
C SER A 88 -31.61 -17.47 -16.62
N TYR A 89 -32.42 -16.79 -15.81
CA TYR A 89 -31.99 -15.63 -15.03
C TYR A 89 -30.93 -16.01 -13.99
N VAL A 90 -31.12 -17.12 -13.27
CA VAL A 90 -30.14 -17.61 -12.29
C VAL A 90 -28.82 -17.98 -12.96
N GLN A 91 -28.85 -18.69 -14.09
CA GLN A 91 -27.64 -19.03 -14.85
C GLN A 91 -26.89 -17.79 -15.31
N GLN A 92 -27.59 -16.82 -15.92
CA GLN A 92 -26.98 -15.58 -16.39
C GLN A 92 -26.37 -14.76 -15.23
N THR A 93 -27.09 -14.67 -14.11
CA THR A 93 -26.61 -13.97 -12.91
C THR A 93 -25.35 -14.64 -12.39
N PHE A 94 -25.36 -15.96 -12.28
CA PHE A 94 -24.23 -16.73 -11.78
C PHE A 94 -23.00 -16.62 -12.70
N ASP A 95 -23.18 -16.73 -14.01
CA ASP A 95 -22.10 -16.57 -14.98
C ASP A 95 -21.51 -15.16 -14.92
N THR A 96 -22.35 -14.14 -14.80
CA THR A 96 -21.91 -12.75 -14.64
C THR A 96 -21.10 -12.59 -13.36
N THR A 97 -21.59 -13.12 -12.23
CA THR A 97 -20.88 -13.09 -10.95
C THR A 97 -19.51 -13.77 -11.05
N PHE A 98 -19.44 -14.98 -11.59
CA PHE A 98 -18.17 -15.70 -11.70
C PHE A 98 -17.21 -15.07 -12.72
N ASN A 99 -17.71 -14.47 -13.80
CA ASN A 99 -16.87 -13.71 -14.73
C ASN A 99 -16.28 -12.44 -14.07
N VAL A 100 -17.05 -11.76 -13.22
CA VAL A 100 -16.53 -10.65 -12.41
C VAL A 100 -15.49 -11.18 -11.41
N MET A 101 -15.76 -12.30 -10.72
CA MET A 101 -14.84 -12.90 -9.75
C MET A 101 -13.51 -13.33 -10.38
N LYS A 102 -13.50 -13.79 -11.64
CA LYS A 102 -12.27 -14.12 -12.38
C LYS A 102 -11.31 -12.93 -12.46
N ASN A 103 -11.81 -11.71 -12.59
CA ASN A 103 -10.97 -10.51 -12.63
C ASN A 103 -10.24 -10.23 -11.30
N PHE A 104 -10.65 -10.87 -10.21
CA PHE A 104 -10.00 -10.79 -8.90
C PHE A 104 -9.09 -12.00 -8.60
N THR A 105 -8.94 -12.93 -9.54
CA THR A 105 -7.98 -14.02 -9.38
C THR A 105 -6.54 -13.48 -9.39
N PRO A 106 -5.63 -14.07 -8.59
CA PRO A 106 -4.23 -13.65 -8.58
C PRO A 106 -3.65 -13.68 -9.99
N ASN A 107 -3.06 -12.57 -10.44
CA ASN A 107 -2.47 -12.47 -11.77
C ASN A 107 -0.95 -12.26 -11.64
N PRO A 108 -0.12 -13.25 -12.03
CA PRO A 108 1.34 -13.14 -11.98
C PRO A 108 1.90 -11.93 -12.75
N VAL A 109 1.23 -11.50 -13.83
CA VAL A 109 1.63 -10.33 -14.64
C VAL A 109 1.49 -9.05 -13.83
N MET A 110 0.44 -8.91 -13.02
CA MET A 110 0.30 -7.78 -12.10
C MET A 110 1.38 -7.83 -11.00
N GLY A 111 1.79 -9.03 -10.58
CA GLY A 111 2.95 -9.22 -9.71
C GLY A 111 4.25 -8.63 -10.30
N LEU A 112 4.48 -8.82 -11.60
CA LEU A 112 5.63 -8.23 -12.30
C LEU A 112 5.56 -6.71 -12.37
N ALA A 113 4.38 -6.13 -12.65
CA ALA A 113 4.20 -4.68 -12.66
C ALA A 113 4.53 -4.05 -11.29
N ASN A 114 4.18 -4.75 -10.21
CA ASN A 114 4.48 -4.32 -8.84
C ASN A 114 5.97 -4.29 -8.50
N ILE A 115 6.85 -4.95 -9.28
CA ILE A 115 8.32 -4.83 -9.14
C ILE A 115 8.77 -3.38 -9.31
N VAL A 116 8.17 -2.66 -10.25
CA VAL A 116 8.53 -1.27 -10.57
C VAL A 116 7.63 -0.29 -9.82
N LEU A 117 6.32 -0.56 -9.78
CA LEU A 117 5.35 0.35 -9.20
C LEU A 117 5.53 0.51 -7.68
N ASN A 118 5.86 -0.56 -6.95
CA ASN A 118 5.99 -0.49 -5.49
C ASN A 118 7.16 0.40 -5.04
N PRO A 119 8.41 0.22 -5.53
CA PRO A 119 9.52 1.10 -5.15
C PRO A 119 9.26 2.56 -5.52
N VAL A 120 8.69 2.82 -6.71
CA VAL A 120 8.39 4.20 -7.15
C VAL A 120 7.33 4.83 -6.24
N GLY A 121 6.25 4.10 -5.93
CA GLY A 121 5.21 4.56 -5.01
C GLY A 121 5.77 4.86 -3.61
N LEU A 122 6.63 3.98 -3.08
CA LEU A 122 7.30 4.20 -1.79
C LEU A 122 8.19 5.44 -1.79
N ILE A 123 8.97 5.66 -2.86
CA ILE A 123 9.84 6.83 -2.99
C ILE A 123 8.99 8.11 -3.05
N ILE A 124 7.94 8.14 -3.87
CA ILE A 124 7.05 9.32 -3.97
C ILE A 124 6.41 9.60 -2.61
N ALA A 125 5.84 8.58 -1.96
CA ALA A 125 5.21 8.73 -0.65
C ALA A 125 6.22 9.23 0.40
N TRP A 126 7.43 8.69 0.42
CA TRP A 126 8.52 9.10 1.31
C TRP A 126 8.97 10.54 1.04
N LEU A 127 9.11 10.95 -0.22
CA LEU A 127 9.48 12.32 -0.59
C LEU A 127 8.42 13.31 -0.14
N VAL A 128 7.15 13.06 -0.45
CA VAL A 128 6.05 13.93 -0.07
C VAL A 128 5.90 14.00 1.45
N TYR A 129 5.89 12.86 2.12
CA TYR A 129 5.78 12.80 3.58
C TYR A 129 6.97 13.47 4.26
N GLY A 130 8.19 13.15 3.86
CA GLY A 130 9.41 13.69 4.44
C GLY A 130 9.52 15.21 4.30
N LEU A 131 9.06 15.78 3.17
CA LEU A 131 9.00 17.23 2.99
C LEU A 131 8.02 17.89 3.97
N LEU A 132 6.80 17.36 4.07
CA LEU A 132 5.77 17.90 4.98
C LEU A 132 6.20 17.74 6.44
N ALA A 133 6.72 16.57 6.81
CA ALA A 133 7.23 16.28 8.14
C ALA A 133 8.38 17.23 8.50
N HIS A 134 9.30 17.48 7.56
CA HIS A 134 10.38 18.46 7.75
C HIS A 134 9.80 19.86 8.01
N LEU A 135 8.87 20.31 7.19
CA LEU A 135 8.24 21.63 7.34
C LEU A 135 7.59 21.77 8.72
N PHE A 136 6.73 20.84 9.12
CA PHE A 136 6.05 20.90 10.41
C PHE A 136 7.03 20.76 11.59
N ALA A 137 8.05 19.90 11.47
CA ALA A 137 9.07 19.79 12.50
C ALA A 137 9.85 21.10 12.67
N ARG A 138 10.19 21.80 11.57
CA ARG A 138 10.83 23.13 11.61
C ARG A 138 9.91 24.18 12.23
N LEU A 139 8.62 24.20 11.86
CA LEU A 139 7.63 25.12 12.44
C LEU A 139 7.46 24.92 13.95
N LEU A 140 7.65 23.68 14.45
CA LEU A 140 7.58 23.35 15.87
C LEU A 140 8.92 23.54 16.61
N GLY A 141 9.92 24.16 15.96
CA GLY A 141 11.21 24.52 16.56
C GLY A 141 12.30 23.46 16.42
N GLY A 142 12.12 22.49 15.51
CA GLY A 142 13.08 21.42 15.24
C GLY A 142 14.37 21.92 14.57
N GLN A 143 15.49 21.26 14.88
CA GLN A 143 16.82 21.66 14.40
C GLN A 143 17.38 20.78 13.28
N GLY A 144 16.62 19.79 12.82
CA GLY A 144 17.06 18.83 11.82
C GLY A 144 17.12 19.44 10.42
N ARG A 145 18.12 19.05 9.63
CA ARG A 145 18.20 19.39 8.20
C ARG A 145 17.27 18.52 7.37
N LEU A 146 16.95 18.97 6.15
CA LEU A 146 16.07 18.23 5.24
C LEU A 146 16.64 16.84 4.91
N GLU A 147 17.93 16.77 4.58
CA GLU A 147 18.61 15.49 4.29
C GLU A 147 18.57 14.52 5.47
N GLN A 148 18.70 15.03 6.69
CA GLN A 148 18.61 14.25 7.92
C GLN A 148 17.21 13.72 8.14
N THR A 149 16.20 14.55 7.87
CA THR A 149 14.79 14.16 7.96
C THR A 149 14.51 13.01 6.99
N TYR A 150 14.93 13.15 5.73
CA TYR A 150 14.78 12.10 4.73
C TYR A 150 15.52 10.81 5.09
N GLY A 151 16.77 10.93 5.55
CA GLY A 151 17.55 9.76 5.97
C GLY A 151 16.85 8.99 7.08
N THR A 152 16.39 9.67 8.13
CA THR A 152 15.73 9.00 9.26
C THR A 152 14.33 8.49 8.90
N THR A 153 13.53 9.22 8.13
CA THR A 153 12.19 8.77 7.72
C THR A 153 12.26 7.63 6.69
N ALA A 154 13.38 7.47 5.97
CA ALA A 154 13.58 6.28 5.15
C ALA A 154 13.58 5.01 6.01
N LEU A 155 14.18 5.04 7.21
CA LEU A 155 14.11 3.92 8.15
C LEU A 155 12.69 3.65 8.67
N ALA A 156 11.76 4.60 8.56
CA ALA A 156 10.37 4.35 8.92
C ALA A 156 9.65 3.38 7.96
N VAL A 157 10.26 3.08 6.81
CA VAL A 157 9.79 2.05 5.87
C VAL A 157 10.20 0.64 6.32
N SER A 158 11.03 0.49 7.36
CA SER A 158 11.47 -0.82 7.87
C SER A 158 10.36 -1.85 8.13
N PRO A 159 9.13 -1.49 8.56
CA PRO A 159 8.04 -2.46 8.73
C PRO A 159 7.65 -3.16 7.42
N VAL A 160 7.85 -2.51 6.27
CA VAL A 160 7.63 -3.11 4.95
C VAL A 160 8.52 -4.34 4.75
N ALA A 161 9.65 -4.47 5.45
CA ALA A 161 10.46 -5.68 5.43
C ALA A 161 9.71 -6.93 5.87
N LEU A 162 8.67 -6.80 6.70
CA LEU A 162 7.84 -7.94 7.09
C LEU A 162 7.12 -8.56 5.89
N ASN A 163 6.88 -7.82 4.80
CA ASN A 163 6.27 -8.37 3.58
C ASN A 163 7.07 -9.50 2.94
N VAL A 164 8.30 -9.79 3.40
CA VAL A 164 9.01 -11.03 3.05
C VAL A 164 8.18 -12.29 3.35
N PHE A 165 7.30 -12.26 4.35
CA PHE A 165 6.42 -13.39 4.68
C PHE A 165 5.28 -13.61 3.68
N LYS A 166 5.03 -12.66 2.77
CA LYS A 166 4.05 -12.81 1.67
C LYS A 166 4.51 -13.80 0.59
N VAL A 167 5.70 -14.39 0.72
CA VAL A 167 6.09 -15.56 -0.06
C VAL A 167 5.13 -16.73 0.17
N LEU A 168 4.52 -16.81 1.36
CA LEU A 168 3.53 -17.82 1.69
C LEU A 168 2.16 -17.39 1.15
N PRO A 169 1.46 -18.25 0.40
CA PRO A 169 0.16 -17.90 -0.16
C PRO A 169 -0.84 -17.59 0.95
N TYR A 170 -1.71 -16.61 0.71
CA TYR A 170 -2.76 -16.16 1.65
C TYR A 170 -2.26 -15.51 2.95
N VAL A 171 -0.95 -15.36 3.17
CA VAL A 171 -0.42 -14.64 4.33
C VAL A 171 -0.59 -13.14 4.15
N GLN A 172 -1.25 -12.51 5.12
CA GLN A 172 -1.43 -11.07 5.17
C GLN A 172 -0.77 -10.48 6.42
N ILE A 173 -0.20 -9.29 6.26
CA ILE A 173 0.51 -8.59 7.33
C ILE A 173 -0.23 -7.30 7.62
N GLY A 174 -0.92 -7.28 8.76
CA GLY A 174 -1.65 -6.12 9.24
C GLY A 174 -0.74 -5.11 9.94
N GLY A 175 -1.23 -3.88 10.11
CA GLY A 175 -0.62 -2.88 10.99
C GLY A 175 0.65 -2.21 10.47
N LEU A 176 1.12 -2.53 9.25
CA LEU A 176 2.33 -1.93 8.68
C LEU A 176 2.29 -0.40 8.63
N ALA A 177 1.14 0.18 8.27
CA ALA A 177 0.95 1.63 8.23
C ALA A 177 1.06 2.25 9.62
N LEU A 178 0.39 1.67 10.61
CA LEU A 178 0.45 2.15 12.00
C LEU A 178 1.87 2.05 12.56
N TRP A 179 2.54 0.93 12.34
CA TRP A 179 3.93 0.73 12.76
C TRP A 179 4.88 1.70 12.06
N GLY A 180 4.68 1.93 10.75
CA GLY A 180 5.42 2.94 9.99
C GLY A 180 5.22 4.34 10.55
N THR A 181 4.03 4.69 11.03
CA THR A 181 3.77 5.97 11.72
C THR A 181 4.55 6.08 13.03
N VAL A 182 4.60 5.01 13.83
CA VAL A 182 5.42 5.00 15.06
C VAL A 182 6.90 5.13 14.74
N CYS A 183 7.38 4.49 13.67
CA CYS A 183 8.76 4.66 13.22
C CYS A 183 9.04 6.08 12.72
N ASN A 184 8.09 6.69 12.00
CA ASN A 184 8.20 8.09 11.57
C ASN A 184 8.26 9.04 12.77
N TYR A 185 7.51 8.77 13.84
CA TYR A 185 7.60 9.52 15.08
C TYR A 185 9.03 9.52 15.65
N LEU A 186 9.67 8.35 15.74
CA LEU A 186 11.06 8.26 16.22
C LEU A 186 12.02 8.92 15.23
N ALA A 187 11.83 8.73 13.93
CA ALA A 187 12.64 9.36 12.90
C ALA A 187 12.65 10.90 13.01
N ILE A 188 11.47 11.49 13.21
CA ILE A 188 11.29 12.95 13.34
C ILE A 188 11.83 13.43 14.68
N LYS A 189 11.52 12.73 15.79
CA LYS A 189 12.05 13.03 17.13
C LYS A 189 13.58 13.07 17.11
N SER A 190 14.22 12.03 16.57
CA SER A 190 15.68 11.93 16.51
C SER A 190 16.30 12.93 15.54
N ALA A 191 15.71 13.15 14.36
CA ALA A 191 16.24 14.10 13.37
C ALA A 191 16.18 15.55 13.85
N HIS A 192 15.09 15.94 14.51
CA HIS A 192 14.83 17.34 14.89
C HIS A 192 15.07 17.66 16.36
N GLN A 193 15.36 16.66 17.19
CA GLN A 193 15.58 16.78 18.64
C GLN A 193 14.40 17.47 19.34
N LEU A 194 13.19 17.15 18.88
CA LEU A 194 11.95 17.72 19.41
C LEU A 194 11.55 17.05 20.73
N SER A 195 10.83 17.80 21.58
CA SER A 195 10.13 17.19 22.71
C SER A 195 9.06 16.20 22.21
N PRO A 196 8.70 15.17 23.01
CA PRO A 196 7.77 14.12 22.58
C PRO A 196 6.45 14.64 21.99
N ALA A 197 5.85 15.67 22.60
CA ALA A 197 4.59 16.25 22.12
C ALA A 197 4.73 16.96 20.77
N ARG A 198 5.86 17.67 20.55
CA ARG A 198 6.12 18.35 19.28
C ARG A 198 6.46 17.37 18.17
N ALA A 199 7.23 16.32 18.48
CA ALA A 199 7.51 15.24 17.55
C ALA A 199 6.22 14.53 17.12
N PHE A 200 5.28 14.30 18.05
CA PHE A 200 3.96 13.74 17.74
C PHE A 200 3.22 14.59 16.70
N TRP A 201 3.06 15.89 16.94
CA TRP A 201 2.37 16.78 15.99
C TRP A 201 3.10 16.88 14.65
N ALA A 202 4.43 16.97 14.65
CA ALA A 202 5.22 16.96 13.41
C ALA A 202 5.03 15.67 12.58
N THR A 203 4.70 14.55 13.25
CA THR A 203 4.43 13.26 12.61
C THR A 203 3.01 13.17 12.06
N VAL A 204 2.03 13.68 12.81
CA VAL A 204 0.59 13.55 12.51
C VAL A 204 0.11 14.58 11.49
N LEU A 205 0.58 15.82 11.57
CA LEU A 205 0.14 16.93 10.69
C LEU A 205 0.31 16.65 9.19
N PRO A 206 1.41 16.02 8.71
CA PRO A 206 1.51 15.59 7.32
C PRO A 206 0.33 14.71 6.87
N PHE A 207 -0.10 13.75 7.69
CA PHE A 207 -1.23 12.88 7.35
C PHE A 207 -2.55 13.66 7.30
N VAL A 208 -2.76 14.60 8.22
CA VAL A 208 -3.94 15.48 8.22
C VAL A 208 -4.00 16.29 6.92
N VAL A 209 -2.89 16.91 6.52
CA VAL A 209 -2.82 17.69 5.28
C VAL A 209 -3.08 16.81 4.06
N LEU A 210 -2.42 15.66 3.98
CA LEU A 210 -2.61 14.72 2.86
C LEU A 210 -4.04 14.20 2.78
N PHE A 211 -4.67 13.94 3.92
CA PHE A 211 -6.07 13.52 3.99
C PHE A 211 -7.03 14.61 3.51
N LEU A 212 -6.82 15.87 3.94
CA LEU A 212 -7.62 17.01 3.46
C LEU A 212 -7.44 17.23 1.95
N LEU A 213 -6.21 17.16 1.45
CA LEU A 213 -5.93 17.26 0.01
C LEU A 213 -6.61 16.13 -0.77
N PHE A 214 -6.58 14.90 -0.25
CA PHE A 214 -7.28 13.78 -0.85
C PHE A 214 -8.79 14.01 -0.94
N ILE A 215 -9.43 14.52 0.13
CA ILE A 215 -10.86 14.87 0.12
C ILE A 215 -11.15 15.92 -0.94
N ILE A 216 -10.34 16.99 -1.02
CA ILE A 216 -10.55 18.06 -2.01
C ILE A 216 -10.46 17.51 -3.43
N VAL A 217 -9.44 16.70 -3.72
CA VAL A 217 -9.26 16.08 -5.05
C VAL A 217 -10.41 15.12 -5.37
N ALA A 218 -10.87 14.32 -4.40
CA ALA A 218 -11.98 13.40 -4.59
C ALA A 218 -13.29 14.14 -4.88
N LEU A 219 -13.57 15.24 -4.17
CA LEU A 219 -14.76 16.07 -4.40
C LEU A 219 -14.72 16.74 -5.78
N LEU A 220 -13.57 17.30 -6.18
CA LEU A 220 -13.40 17.89 -7.50
C LEU A 220 -13.54 16.83 -8.61
N GLY A 221 -12.97 15.64 -8.41
CA GLY A 221 -13.11 14.51 -9.34
C GLY A 221 -14.56 14.06 -9.50
N ALA A 222 -15.30 13.95 -8.39
CA ALA A 222 -16.72 13.61 -8.42
C ALA A 222 -17.56 14.67 -9.15
N LEU A 223 -17.28 15.97 -8.93
CA LEU A 223 -17.96 17.06 -9.63
C LEU A 223 -17.68 17.02 -11.15
N ILE A 224 -16.43 16.83 -11.55
CA ILE A 224 -16.05 16.75 -12.97
C ILE A 224 -16.68 15.53 -13.63
N PHE A 225 -16.61 14.37 -12.99
CA PHE A 225 -17.18 13.13 -13.51
C PHE A 225 -18.70 13.22 -13.61
N GLY A 226 -19.37 13.79 -12.60
CA GLY A 226 -20.81 14.03 -12.61
C GLY A 226 -21.24 14.99 -13.72
N ALA A 227 -20.50 16.09 -13.91
CA ALA A 227 -20.75 17.05 -14.99
C ALA A 227 -20.57 16.41 -16.38
N PHE A 228 -19.50 15.63 -16.55
CA PHE A 228 -19.25 14.87 -17.78
C PHE A 228 -20.38 13.88 -18.07
N PHE A 229 -20.78 13.08 -17.08
CA PHE A 229 -21.87 12.11 -17.25
C PHE A 229 -23.21 12.79 -17.58
N ALA A 230 -23.54 13.89 -16.90
CA ALA A 230 -24.74 14.68 -17.19
C ALA A 230 -24.74 15.21 -18.64
N SER A 231 -23.58 15.63 -19.14
CA SER A 231 -23.45 16.11 -20.54
C SER A 231 -23.65 15.00 -21.57
N LEU A 232 -23.21 13.77 -21.29
CA LEU A 232 -23.43 12.61 -22.18
C LEU A 232 -24.90 12.20 -22.23
N VAL A 233 -25.58 12.21 -21.08
CA VAL A 233 -27.02 11.90 -21.01
C VAL A 233 -27.85 12.95 -21.77
N GLN A 234 -27.52 14.23 -21.63
CA GLN A 234 -28.20 15.30 -22.36
C GLN A 234 -27.90 15.27 -23.87
N GLY A 235 -26.68 14.92 -24.27
CA GLY A 235 -26.27 14.81 -25.68
C GLY A 235 -26.84 13.59 -26.41
N GLY A 236 -27.22 12.52 -25.70
CA GLY A 236 -27.85 11.33 -26.28
C GLY A 236 -29.38 11.42 -26.43
N MET A 237 -30.00 12.51 -25.99
CA MET A 237 -31.44 12.77 -26.11
C MET A 237 -31.80 13.77 -27.22
N GLN A 238 -30.82 14.17 -28.06
CA GLN A 238 -31.01 14.96 -29.28
C GLN A 238 -30.82 14.08 -30.51
#